data_AF-A0A2P2K0A0-F1
#
_entry.id   AF-A0A2P2K0A0-F1
#
_cell.length_a   1.000
_cell.length_b   1.000
_cell.length_c   1.000
_cell.angle_alpha   90.00
_cell.angle_beta   90.00
_cell.angle_gamma   90.00
#
_symmetry.space_group_name_H-M   'P 1'
#
loop_
_entity.id
_entity.type
_entity.pdbx_description
1 polymer ?
#
loop_
_entity_poly.entity_id
_entity_poly.type
_entity_poly.pdbx_seq_one_letter_code
_entity_poly.pdbx_strand_id
1 'polypeptide(L)'
;MILEMIMVNDVRVGVKVFNTYGLMGNAALLHRYGFTEADNPYDIVNIDLVLVLQWSLTLFSNRNGRARLALWLRLGYTECVSRNAEYFEISPDGELQVELLILLYIILLKEDAFYDLDLMVLTANNFNGSISMILSAKCSLTRDESSEISRDLLLTESVCCALLWLADERESAYGLSLADDDIKAMKSCMNDRKLFNSLVLRVSEKRFSKN
;
A
#
# COMPACT_ATOMS: atom_id res chain seq x y z
N MET A 1 3.75 -31.73 -23.93
CA MET A 1 4.53 -30.88 -23.01
C MET A 1 4.57 -31.60 -21.67
N ILE A 2 5.75 -31.86 -21.13
CA ILE A 2 5.95 -32.57 -19.85
C ILE A 2 6.40 -31.54 -18.82
N LEU A 3 5.79 -31.54 -17.63
CA LEU A 3 6.23 -30.72 -16.50
C LEU A 3 7.13 -31.54 -15.59
N GLU A 4 8.23 -30.95 -15.18
CA GLU A 4 9.23 -31.55 -14.29
C GLU A 4 9.34 -30.72 -13.01
N MET A 5 9.54 -31.39 -11.87
CA MET A 5 9.77 -30.77 -10.57
C MET A 5 11.24 -30.95 -10.20
N ILE A 6 11.95 -29.83 -9.98
CA ILE A 6 13.40 -29.82 -9.73
C ILE A 6 13.66 -29.37 -8.29
N MET A 7 14.58 -30.06 -7.62
CA MET A 7 15.03 -29.68 -6.28
C MET A 7 16.00 -28.49 -6.37
N VAL A 8 15.66 -27.39 -5.71
CA VAL A 8 16.51 -26.18 -5.68
C VAL A 8 17.46 -26.20 -4.48
N ASN A 9 17.11 -26.91 -3.41
CA ASN A 9 17.90 -27.04 -2.18
C ASN A 9 18.14 -28.51 -1.84
N ASP A 10 19.28 -28.80 -1.22
CA ASP A 10 19.58 -30.13 -0.67
C ASP A 10 18.65 -30.48 0.49
N VAL A 11 18.03 -31.66 0.44
CA VAL A 11 17.08 -32.12 1.45
C VAL A 11 17.55 -33.42 2.08
N ARG A 12 17.56 -33.46 3.42
CA ARG A 12 17.91 -34.67 4.19
C ARG A 12 16.82 -35.73 4.05
N VAL A 13 17.23 -37.00 4.08
CA VAL A 13 16.31 -38.14 4.05
C VAL A 13 15.28 -38.04 5.17
N GLY A 14 14.00 -38.23 4.83
CA GLY A 14 12.88 -38.15 5.78
C GLY A 14 12.31 -36.74 6.00
N VAL A 15 12.86 -35.71 5.36
CA VAL A 15 12.35 -34.34 5.43
C VAL A 15 11.36 -34.08 4.29
N LYS A 16 10.32 -33.30 4.58
CA LYS A 16 9.31 -32.90 3.60
C LYS A 16 9.93 -31.96 2.56
N VAL A 17 9.61 -32.20 1.29
CA VAL A 17 9.93 -31.31 0.18
C VAL A 17 8.78 -30.32 0.00
N PHE A 18 9.11 -29.04 -0.14
CA PHE A 18 8.14 -27.96 -0.31
C PHE A 18 8.28 -27.38 -1.73
N ASN A 19 7.14 -27.14 -2.38
CA ASN A 19 7.10 -26.34 -3.60
C ASN A 19 6.84 -24.87 -3.23
N THR A 20 7.27 -23.94 -4.07
CA THR A 20 6.95 -22.53 -3.95
C THR A 20 5.69 -22.20 -4.76
N TYR A 21 4.70 -21.60 -4.12
CA TYR A 21 3.47 -21.12 -4.79
C TYR A 21 3.63 -19.74 -5.44
N GLY A 22 4.84 -19.17 -5.37
CA GLY A 22 5.18 -17.81 -5.79
C GLY A 22 5.46 -16.90 -4.60
N LEU A 23 5.65 -15.61 -4.88
CA LEU A 23 5.82 -14.57 -3.87
C LEU A 23 4.41 -14.09 -3.46
N MET A 24 3.85 -14.65 -2.40
CA MET A 24 2.48 -14.35 -1.95
C MET A 24 2.42 -14.04 -0.47
N GLY A 25 1.78 -12.93 -0.12
CA GLY A 25 1.43 -12.61 1.26
C GLY A 25 0.38 -13.56 1.85
N ASN A 26 0.23 -13.51 3.17
CA ASN A 26 -0.64 -14.42 3.92
C ASN A 26 -2.11 -14.28 3.54
N ALA A 27 -2.58 -13.08 3.21
CA ALA A 27 -3.95 -12.87 2.74
C ALA A 27 -4.22 -13.65 1.43
N ALA A 28 -3.28 -13.63 0.50
CA ALA A 28 -3.38 -14.36 -0.77
C ALA A 28 -3.26 -15.88 -0.56
N LEU A 29 -2.35 -16.32 0.32
CA LEU A 29 -2.19 -17.74 0.68
C LEU A 29 -3.47 -18.30 1.31
N LEU A 30 -4.08 -17.56 2.24
CA LEU A 30 -5.31 -17.99 2.90
C LEU A 30 -6.46 -18.07 1.91
N HIS A 31 -6.63 -17.05 1.06
CA HIS A 31 -7.71 -17.00 0.09
C HIS A 31 -7.62 -18.11 -0.98
N ARG A 32 -6.41 -18.43 -1.46
CA ARG A 32 -6.21 -19.40 -2.56
C ARG A 32 -5.98 -20.83 -2.09
N TYR A 33 -5.32 -20.99 -0.94
CA TYR A 33 -4.84 -22.30 -0.48
C TYR A 33 -5.32 -22.67 0.93
N GLY A 34 -5.98 -21.76 1.66
CA GLY A 34 -6.62 -22.06 2.94
C GLY A 34 -5.66 -22.13 4.14
N PHE A 35 -4.43 -21.62 4.01
CA PHE A 35 -3.45 -21.57 5.09
C PHE A 35 -2.68 -20.26 5.11
N THR A 36 -2.03 -19.96 6.23
CA THR A 36 -1.11 -18.84 6.41
C THR A 36 0.23 -19.31 6.95
N GLU A 37 1.27 -18.50 6.80
CA GLU A 37 2.62 -18.72 7.32
C GLU A 37 2.95 -17.63 8.34
N ALA A 38 3.29 -18.04 9.57
CA ALA A 38 3.51 -17.10 10.68
C ALA A 38 4.69 -16.13 10.45
N ASP A 39 5.69 -16.58 9.67
CA ASP A 39 6.91 -15.81 9.34
C ASP A 39 7.06 -15.70 7.82
N ASN A 40 6.00 -15.27 7.14
CA ASN A 40 6.02 -15.03 5.70
C ASN A 40 6.79 -13.73 5.38
N PRO A 41 7.93 -13.81 4.64
CA PRO A 41 8.69 -12.62 4.27
C PRO A 41 8.05 -11.81 3.13
N TYR A 42 7.02 -12.32 2.47
CA TYR A 42 6.34 -11.68 1.35
C TYR A 42 4.97 -11.11 1.74
N ASP A 43 4.73 -10.91 3.03
CA ASP A 43 3.47 -10.34 3.47
C ASP A 43 3.38 -8.86 3.12
N ILE A 44 2.17 -8.42 2.75
CA ILE A 44 1.90 -7.06 2.31
C ILE A 44 0.76 -6.48 3.13
N VAL A 45 0.74 -5.16 3.26
CA VAL A 45 -0.37 -4.44 3.89
C VAL A 45 -1.09 -3.62 2.85
N ASN A 46 -2.42 -3.67 2.89
CA ASN A 46 -3.26 -2.91 1.99
C ASN A 46 -3.84 -1.68 2.70
N ILE A 47 -3.77 -0.51 2.05
CA ILE A 47 -4.48 0.71 2.43
C ILE A 47 -5.63 0.89 1.45
N ASP A 48 -6.86 0.79 1.94
CA ASP A 48 -8.04 0.99 1.09
C ASP A 48 -8.17 2.44 0.64
N LEU A 49 -8.53 2.67 -0.62
CA LEU A 49 -8.82 4.01 -1.15
C LEU A 49 -9.94 4.68 -0.34
N VAL A 50 -10.93 3.90 0.10
CA VAL A 50 -12.02 4.38 0.96
C VAL A 50 -11.48 5.05 2.22
N LEU A 51 -10.43 4.49 2.83
CA LEU A 51 -9.80 5.06 4.02
C LEU A 51 -9.12 6.40 3.71
N VAL A 52 -8.42 6.49 2.58
CA VAL A 52 -7.81 7.75 2.10
C VAL A 52 -8.87 8.81 1.83
N LEU A 53 -10.01 8.43 1.26
CA LEU A 53 -11.12 9.34 1.03
C LEU A 53 -11.80 9.78 2.34
N GLN A 54 -11.97 8.88 3.31
CA GLN A 54 -12.46 9.21 4.64
C GLN A 54 -11.54 10.22 5.33
N TRP A 55 -10.23 9.99 5.28
CA TRP A 55 -9.24 10.96 5.75
C TRP A 55 -9.38 12.32 5.07
N SER A 56 -9.56 12.35 3.74
CA SER A 56 -9.73 13.61 3.01
C SER A 56 -10.94 14.43 3.45
N LEU A 57 -12.01 13.76 3.92
CA LEU A 57 -13.21 14.42 4.46
C LEU A 57 -12.94 15.14 5.80
N THR A 58 -11.86 14.79 6.50
CA THR A 58 -11.43 15.51 7.71
C THR A 58 -10.78 16.86 7.38
N LEU A 59 -10.24 17.00 6.16
CA LEU A 59 -9.53 18.21 5.71
C LEU A 59 -10.46 19.21 5.02
N PHE A 60 -11.41 18.74 4.22
CA PHE A 60 -12.29 19.59 3.42
C PHE A 60 -13.61 18.91 3.05
N SER A 61 -14.51 19.68 2.41
CA SER A 61 -15.80 19.17 1.95
C SER A 61 -15.67 18.03 0.93
N ASN A 62 -16.69 17.17 0.88
CA ASN A 62 -16.75 16.04 -0.05
C ASN A 62 -16.60 16.45 -1.53
N ARG A 63 -17.04 17.66 -1.90
CA ARG A 63 -16.85 18.19 -3.26
C ARG A 63 -15.36 18.36 -3.59
N ASN A 64 -14.57 18.89 -2.66
CA ASN A 64 -13.14 19.11 -2.85
C ASN A 64 -12.37 17.79 -2.94
N GLY A 65 -12.72 16.81 -2.09
CA GLY A 65 -12.11 15.47 -2.15
C GLY A 65 -12.36 14.77 -3.48
N ARG A 66 -13.61 14.82 -3.98
CA ARG A 66 -13.94 14.27 -5.29
C ARG A 66 -13.22 14.96 -6.43
N ALA A 67 -13.07 16.28 -6.39
CA ALA A 67 -12.33 17.02 -7.42
C ALA A 67 -10.84 16.60 -7.47
N ARG A 68 -10.23 16.43 -6.29
CA ARG A 68 -8.83 15.98 -6.16
C ARG A 68 -8.63 14.54 -6.61
N LEU A 69 -9.53 13.63 -6.26
CA LEU A 69 -9.53 12.27 -6.76
C LEU A 69 -9.72 12.22 -8.29
N ALA A 70 -10.64 13.04 -8.83
CA ALA A 70 -10.87 13.09 -10.27
C ALA A 70 -9.65 13.59 -11.05
N LEU A 71 -8.91 14.55 -10.49
CA LEU A 71 -7.62 14.98 -11.04
C LEU A 71 -6.62 13.82 -11.03
N TRP A 72 -6.48 13.12 -9.91
CA TRP A 72 -5.57 11.98 -9.78
C TRP A 72 -5.88 10.87 -10.82
N LEU A 73 -7.16 10.53 -11.00
CA LEU A 73 -7.60 9.58 -12.03
C LEU A 73 -7.30 10.07 -13.45
N ARG A 74 -7.49 11.36 -13.73
CA ARG A 74 -7.21 11.98 -15.04
C ARG A 74 -5.72 11.97 -15.40
N LEU A 75 -4.84 11.95 -14.41
CA LEU A 75 -3.41 11.82 -14.63
C LEU A 75 -3.00 10.41 -15.10
N GLY A 76 -3.95 9.48 -15.21
CA GLY A 76 -3.70 8.11 -15.63
C GLY A 76 -3.24 7.20 -14.50
N TYR A 77 -3.22 7.70 -13.26
CA TYR A 77 -3.07 6.85 -12.10
C TYR A 77 -4.36 6.09 -11.88
N THR A 78 -4.23 4.78 -11.79
CA THR A 78 -5.29 3.89 -11.32
C THR A 78 -4.90 3.37 -9.96
N GLU A 79 -5.89 2.85 -9.25
CA GLU A 79 -5.61 1.96 -8.11
C GLU A 79 -4.80 0.74 -8.61
N CYS A 80 -4.20 -0.02 -7.68
CA CYS A 80 -3.20 -1.06 -7.95
C CYS A 80 -3.35 -1.78 -9.31
N VAL A 81 -2.27 -1.79 -10.10
CA VAL A 81 -2.23 -2.30 -11.49
C VAL A 81 -2.70 -3.77 -11.59
N SER A 82 -2.61 -4.52 -10.49
CA SER A 82 -3.22 -5.84 -10.41
C SER A 82 -4.70 -5.77 -10.01
N ARG A 83 -5.57 -5.80 -11.03
CA ARG A 83 -7.00 -6.18 -10.92
C ARG A 83 -7.96 -5.16 -10.30
N ASN A 84 -7.93 -3.89 -10.75
CA ASN A 84 -9.06 -2.98 -10.53
C ASN A 84 -9.44 -2.88 -9.03
N ALA A 85 -8.42 -2.88 -8.18
CA ALA A 85 -8.54 -3.13 -6.77
C ALA A 85 -8.50 -1.80 -6.02
N GLU A 86 -9.52 -1.52 -5.21
CA GLU A 86 -9.71 -0.26 -4.46
C GLU A 86 -8.74 -0.08 -3.27
N TYR A 87 -7.48 -0.51 -3.41
CA TYR A 87 -6.45 -0.40 -2.38
C TYR A 87 -5.06 -0.15 -2.97
N PHE A 88 -4.18 0.34 -2.10
CA PHE A 88 -2.74 0.51 -2.31
C PHE A 88 -1.97 -0.51 -1.49
N GLU A 89 -0.85 -1.01 -2.01
CA GLU A 89 -0.01 -1.98 -1.32
C GLU A 89 1.21 -1.33 -0.66
N ILE A 90 1.56 -1.84 0.52
CA ILE A 90 2.82 -1.60 1.23
C ILE A 90 3.60 -2.91 1.17
N SER A 91 4.81 -2.84 0.64
CA SER A 91 5.71 -3.98 0.52
C SER A 91 6.27 -4.45 1.87
N PRO A 92 6.85 -5.66 1.95
CA PRO A 92 7.53 -6.16 3.15
C PRO A 92 8.61 -5.22 3.69
N ASP A 93 9.29 -4.50 2.79
CA ASP A 93 10.38 -3.58 3.11
C ASP A 93 9.88 -2.19 3.53
N GLY A 94 8.55 -2.00 3.60
CA GLY A 94 7.92 -0.73 3.92
C GLY A 94 7.79 0.22 2.73
N GLU A 95 8.18 -0.20 1.52
CA GLU A 95 7.97 0.64 0.33
C GLU A 95 6.48 0.81 0.02
N LEU A 96 6.09 2.08 -0.14
CA LEU A 96 4.74 2.50 -0.52
C LEU A 96 4.61 2.61 -2.04
N GLN A 97 3.44 2.26 -2.57
CA GLN A 97 3.08 2.58 -3.96
C GLN A 97 3.14 4.09 -4.21
N VAL A 98 3.73 4.48 -5.35
CA VAL A 98 3.93 5.89 -5.72
C VAL A 98 2.58 6.57 -5.97
N GLU A 99 1.62 5.81 -6.48
CA GLU A 99 0.24 6.16 -6.72
C GLU A 99 -0.44 6.73 -5.46
N LEU A 100 -0.21 6.08 -4.30
CA LEU A 100 -0.70 6.55 -3.00
C LEU A 100 -0.05 7.87 -2.61
N LEU A 101 1.28 7.97 -2.74
CA LEU A 101 2.02 9.19 -2.40
C LEU A 101 1.56 10.38 -3.22
N ILE A 102 1.33 10.19 -4.52
CA ILE A 102 0.83 11.24 -5.41
C ILE A 102 -0.61 11.63 -5.02
N LEU A 103 -1.47 10.67 -4.68
CA LEU A 103 -2.83 10.98 -4.23
C LEU A 103 -2.81 11.82 -2.95
N LEU A 104 -2.02 11.43 -1.95
CA LEU A 104 -1.88 12.18 -0.70
C LEU A 104 -1.33 13.58 -0.95
N TYR A 105 -0.33 13.71 -1.81
CA TYR A 105 0.22 15.00 -2.20
C TYR A 105 -0.84 15.90 -2.84
N ILE A 106 -1.59 15.38 -3.83
CA ILE A 106 -2.69 16.11 -4.48
C ILE A 106 -3.77 16.48 -3.46
N ILE A 107 -4.09 15.61 -2.50
CA ILE A 107 -5.03 15.91 -1.41
C ILE A 107 -4.55 17.10 -0.58
N LEU A 108 -3.26 17.16 -0.26
CA LEU A 108 -2.66 18.16 0.62
C LEU A 108 -2.32 19.49 -0.07
N LEU A 109 -2.40 19.58 -1.39
CA LEU A 109 -2.16 20.84 -2.11
C LEU A 109 -3.08 21.96 -1.60
N LYS A 110 -2.54 23.18 -1.46
CA LYS A 110 -3.38 24.38 -1.24
C LYS A 110 -4.35 24.57 -2.41
N GLU A 111 -5.50 25.21 -2.17
CA GLU A 111 -6.53 25.39 -3.19
C GLU A 111 -5.99 26.04 -4.47
N ASP A 112 -5.28 27.17 -4.36
CA ASP A 112 -4.65 27.84 -5.53
C ASP A 112 -3.75 26.89 -6.31
N ALA A 113 -2.92 26.12 -5.58
CA ALA A 113 -1.99 25.17 -6.17
C ALA A 113 -2.68 24.00 -6.86
N PHE A 114 -3.80 23.54 -6.30
CA PHE A 114 -4.63 22.51 -6.90
C PHE A 114 -5.29 23.03 -8.18
N TYR A 115 -5.86 24.24 -8.18
CA TYR A 115 -6.51 24.81 -9.36
C TYR A 115 -5.52 25.06 -10.49
N ASP A 116 -4.32 25.55 -10.19
CA ASP A 116 -3.24 25.69 -11.18
C ASP A 116 -2.91 24.34 -11.83
N LEU A 117 -2.73 23.31 -11.02
CA LEU A 117 -2.45 21.95 -11.48
C LEU A 117 -3.62 21.39 -12.31
N ASP A 118 -4.85 21.54 -11.84
CA ASP A 118 -6.04 21.05 -12.53
C ASP A 118 -6.20 21.69 -13.92
N LEU A 119 -5.99 23.01 -14.00
CA LEU A 119 -6.03 23.77 -15.25
C LEU A 119 -4.88 23.36 -16.20
N MET A 120 -3.68 23.15 -15.68
CA MET A 120 -2.55 22.67 -16.47
C MET A 120 -2.84 21.28 -17.05
N VAL A 121 -3.39 20.36 -16.26
CA VAL A 121 -3.75 19.01 -16.73
C VAL A 121 -4.89 19.06 -17.74
N LEU A 122 -5.82 20.01 -17.64
CA LEU A 122 -6.88 20.21 -18.65
C LEU A 122 -6.34 20.76 -19.97
N THR A 123 -5.27 21.56 -19.93
CA THR A 123 -4.72 22.26 -21.10
C THR A 123 -3.54 21.52 -21.74
N ALA A 124 -2.84 20.67 -20.99
CA ALA A 124 -1.70 19.90 -21.48
C ALA A 124 -2.15 18.61 -22.17
N ASN A 125 -1.62 18.37 -23.37
CA ASN A 125 -1.83 17.13 -24.14
C ASN A 125 -0.88 15.98 -23.69
N ASN A 126 -0.09 16.20 -22.62
CA ASN A 126 0.88 15.23 -22.08
C ASN A 126 0.98 15.33 -20.55
N PHE A 127 0.42 14.33 -19.86
CA PHE A 127 0.19 14.33 -18.41
C PHE A 127 1.46 14.12 -17.56
N ASN A 128 2.40 13.27 -18.02
CA ASN A 128 3.63 12.97 -17.27
C ASN A 128 4.57 14.18 -17.19
N GLY A 129 4.59 15.02 -18.24
CA GLY A 129 5.35 16.26 -18.23
C GLY A 129 4.79 17.28 -17.25
N SER A 130 3.47 17.36 -17.08
CA SER A 130 2.83 18.36 -16.22
C SER A 130 3.04 18.12 -14.73
N ILE A 131 2.96 16.86 -14.26
CA ILE A 131 3.18 16.53 -12.85
C ILE A 131 4.62 16.80 -12.44
N SER A 132 5.60 16.32 -13.24
CA SER A 132 7.02 16.54 -12.98
C SER A 132 7.39 18.02 -13.02
N MET A 133 6.77 18.80 -13.92
CA MET A 133 6.94 20.25 -14.01
C MET A 133 6.39 20.99 -12.78
N ILE A 134 5.29 20.53 -12.18
CA ILE A 134 4.70 21.16 -10.99
C ILE A 134 5.43 20.75 -9.72
N LEU A 135 5.81 19.46 -9.61
CA LEU A 135 6.67 18.99 -8.53
C LEU A 135 8.01 19.74 -8.53
N SER A 136 8.62 19.97 -9.70
CA SER A 136 9.88 20.74 -9.79
C SER A 136 9.71 22.26 -9.62
N ALA A 137 8.55 22.83 -9.99
CA ALA A 137 8.31 24.27 -9.84
C ALA A 137 7.95 24.68 -8.40
N LYS A 138 7.32 23.79 -7.62
CA LYS A 138 6.93 24.06 -6.21
C LYS A 138 7.87 23.42 -5.18
N CYS A 139 8.55 22.32 -5.49
CA CYS A 139 9.69 21.82 -4.72
C CYS A 139 10.96 22.21 -5.47
N SER A 140 11.71 23.19 -4.96
CA SER A 140 12.90 23.79 -5.59
C SER A 140 13.98 22.78 -6.00
N LEU A 141 13.85 22.10 -7.14
CA LEU A 141 14.77 21.02 -7.57
C LEU A 141 14.96 20.97 -9.08
N THR A 142 16.22 20.77 -9.46
CA THR A 142 16.74 20.72 -10.82
C THR A 142 16.45 19.39 -11.52
N ARG A 143 16.03 19.49 -12.77
CA ARG A 143 15.62 18.44 -13.70
C ARG A 143 16.78 17.56 -14.17
N ASP A 144 16.55 16.24 -14.22
CA ASP A 144 17.25 15.34 -15.13
C ASP A 144 16.21 14.56 -15.96
N GLU A 145 16.39 14.50 -17.27
CA GLU A 145 15.34 14.24 -18.27
C GLU A 145 14.91 12.76 -18.41
N SER A 146 15.12 11.92 -17.40
CA SER A 146 14.86 10.48 -17.50
C SER A 146 14.32 9.80 -16.23
N SER A 147 14.11 10.50 -15.13
CA SER A 147 13.81 9.84 -13.84
C SER A 147 12.31 9.82 -13.53
N GLU A 148 11.80 8.64 -13.14
CA GLU A 148 10.61 8.49 -12.31
C GLU A 148 10.57 9.58 -11.22
N ILE A 149 9.37 10.06 -10.88
CA ILE A 149 9.18 11.00 -9.77
C ILE A 149 9.86 10.39 -8.53
N SER A 150 10.92 11.03 -8.04
CA SER A 150 11.65 10.52 -6.88
C SER A 150 10.70 10.49 -5.68
N ARG A 151 10.53 9.30 -5.08
CA ARG A 151 9.65 9.06 -3.92
C ARG A 151 9.97 9.99 -2.76
N ASP A 152 11.25 10.29 -2.56
CA ASP A 152 11.75 11.19 -1.53
C ASP A 152 11.16 12.60 -1.65
N LEU A 153 10.77 13.02 -2.85
CA LEU A 153 10.16 14.34 -3.10
C LEU A 153 8.68 14.39 -2.72
N LEU A 154 8.01 13.25 -2.73
CA LEU A 154 6.60 13.13 -2.35
C LEU A 154 6.42 12.97 -0.84
N LEU A 155 7.47 12.54 -0.12
CA LEU A 155 7.48 12.37 1.34
C LEU A 155 7.68 13.70 2.07
N THR A 156 6.75 14.63 1.89
CA THR A 156 6.71 15.85 2.70
C THR A 156 6.24 15.55 4.13
N GLU A 157 6.56 16.42 5.10
CA GLU A 157 6.10 16.27 6.49
C GLU A 157 4.58 16.06 6.57
N SER A 158 3.82 16.80 5.77
CA SER A 158 2.36 16.66 5.69
C SER A 158 1.91 15.31 5.14
N VAL A 159 2.62 14.74 4.14
CA VAL A 159 2.32 13.40 3.60
C VAL A 159 2.68 12.33 4.63
N CYS A 160 3.79 12.47 5.35
CA CYS A 160 4.14 11.57 6.45
C CYS A 160 3.10 11.59 7.57
N CYS A 161 2.60 12.77 7.96
CA CYS A 161 1.50 12.86 8.94
C CYS A 161 0.22 12.19 8.44
N ALA A 162 -0.09 12.30 7.14
CA ALA A 162 -1.23 11.61 6.55
C ALA A 162 -1.07 10.08 6.59
N LEU A 163 0.13 9.58 6.26
CA LEU A 163 0.44 8.15 6.31
C LEU A 163 0.33 7.59 7.73
N LEU A 164 0.85 8.32 8.73
CA LEU A 164 0.70 7.94 10.14
C LEU A 164 -0.77 7.88 10.54
N TRP A 165 -1.57 8.88 10.16
CA TRP A 165 -3.00 8.88 10.44
C TRP A 165 -3.71 7.67 9.82
N LEU A 166 -3.39 7.33 8.56
CA LEU A 166 -3.96 6.17 7.88
C LEU A 166 -3.56 4.86 8.55
N ALA A 167 -2.31 4.75 9.01
CA ALA A 167 -1.82 3.58 9.74
C ALA A 167 -2.54 3.41 11.09
N ASP A 168 -2.70 4.49 11.85
CA ASP A 168 -3.39 4.50 13.14
C ASP A 168 -4.88 4.15 12.98
N GLU A 169 -5.56 4.77 12.01
CA GLU A 169 -6.98 4.52 11.76
C GLU A 169 -7.20 3.06 11.32
N ARG A 170 -6.31 2.52 10.48
CA ARG A 170 -6.34 1.12 10.07
C ARG A 170 -6.09 0.18 11.25
N GLU A 171 -5.12 0.48 12.12
CA GLU A 171 -4.85 -0.34 13.31
C GLU A 171 -6.05 -0.36 14.26
N SER A 172 -6.72 0.80 14.42
CA SER A 172 -7.90 0.93 15.28
C SER A 172 -9.05 -0.02 14.89
N ALA A 173 -9.15 -0.39 13.61
CA ALA A 173 -10.16 -1.30 13.09
C ALA A 173 -10.00 -2.76 13.59
N TYR A 174 -8.81 -3.16 14.05
CA TYR A 174 -8.55 -4.50 14.60
C TYR A 174 -8.98 -4.67 16.07
N GLY A 175 -9.50 -3.62 16.69
CA GLY A 175 -9.92 -3.60 18.08
C GLY A 175 -8.78 -3.36 19.07
N LEU A 176 -9.10 -3.40 20.37
CA LEU A 176 -8.20 -3.00 21.46
C LEU A 176 -7.10 -4.03 21.80
N SER A 177 -7.00 -5.15 21.08
CA SER A 177 -6.00 -6.16 21.40
C SER A 177 -4.60 -5.72 20.94
N LEU A 178 -3.62 -5.82 21.83
CA LEU A 178 -2.24 -5.52 21.48
C LEU A 178 -1.65 -6.64 20.63
N ALA A 179 -0.65 -6.31 19.80
CA ALA A 179 0.06 -7.30 18.99
C ALA A 179 0.62 -8.46 19.86
N ASP A 180 1.08 -8.18 21.08
CA ASP A 180 1.60 -9.19 21.99
C ASP A 180 0.52 -10.16 22.50
N ASP A 181 -0.70 -9.67 22.69
CA ASP A 181 -1.82 -10.52 23.09
C ASP A 181 -2.26 -11.43 21.94
N ASP A 182 -2.19 -10.92 20.71
CA ASP A 182 -2.46 -11.67 19.49
C ASP A 182 -1.41 -12.77 19.27
N ILE A 183 -0.13 -12.48 19.53
CA ILE A 183 0.97 -13.47 19.49
C ILE A 183 0.79 -14.55 20.57
N LYS A 184 0.37 -14.18 21.78
CA LYS A 184 0.09 -15.15 22.86
C LYS A 184 -1.09 -16.06 22.49
N ALA A 185 -2.17 -15.48 21.96
CA ALA A 185 -3.34 -16.23 21.50
C ALA A 185 -2.98 -17.19 20.35
N MET A 186 -2.11 -16.76 19.43
CA MET A 186 -1.67 -17.60 18.32
C MET A 186 -0.97 -18.88 18.81
N LYS A 187 -0.19 -18.78 19.90
CA LYS A 187 0.49 -19.95 20.51
C LYS A 187 -0.47 -20.91 21.20
N SER A 188 -1.59 -20.43 21.75
CA SER A 188 -2.57 -21.27 22.47
C SER A 188 -3.63 -21.87 21.55
N CYS A 189 -3.88 -21.29 20.38
CA CYS A 189 -4.98 -21.65 19.48
C CYS A 189 -4.59 -22.60 18.33
N MET A 190 -3.47 -23.35 18.44
CA MET A 190 -2.98 -24.22 17.35
C MET A 190 -3.99 -25.28 16.87
N ASN A 191 -4.96 -25.65 17.71
CA ASN A 191 -5.99 -26.63 17.36
C ASN A 191 -7.16 -26.02 16.56
N ASP A 192 -7.39 -24.71 16.65
CA ASP A 192 -8.40 -24.01 15.87
C ASP A 192 -7.73 -23.31 14.68
N ARG A 193 -7.79 -23.96 13.51
CA ARG A 193 -7.17 -23.45 12.29
C ARG A 193 -7.74 -22.11 11.85
N LYS A 194 -9.03 -21.85 12.07
CA LYS A 194 -9.65 -20.58 11.63
C LYS A 194 -9.15 -19.43 12.49
N LEU A 195 -9.15 -19.65 13.81
CA LEU A 195 -8.64 -18.67 14.76
C LEU A 195 -7.14 -18.43 14.53
N PHE A 196 -6.35 -19.49 14.36
CA PHE A 196 -4.94 -19.40 14.05
C PHE A 196 -4.68 -18.56 12.78
N ASN A 197 -5.33 -18.89 11.66
CA ASN A 197 -5.14 -18.15 10.41
C ASN A 197 -5.53 -16.67 10.55
N SER A 198 -6.63 -16.37 11.26
CA SER A 198 -7.06 -14.99 11.51
C SER A 198 -6.05 -14.19 12.36
N LEU A 199 -5.44 -14.85 13.35
CA LEU A 199 -4.43 -14.24 14.21
C LEU A 199 -3.13 -14.00 13.45
N VAL A 200 -2.71 -14.93 12.58
CA VAL A 200 -1.53 -14.75 11.74
C VAL A 200 -1.67 -13.51 10.87
N LEU A 201 -2.81 -13.34 10.18
CA LEU A 201 -3.06 -12.15 9.35
C LEU A 201 -2.98 -10.86 10.17
N ARG A 202 -3.66 -10.82 11.32
CA ARG A 202 -3.67 -9.62 12.15
C ARG A 202 -2.30 -9.29 12.73
N VAL A 203 -1.55 -10.30 13.16
CA VAL A 203 -0.19 -10.11 13.71
C VAL A 203 0.76 -9.63 12.63
N SER A 204 0.70 -10.21 11.44
CA SER A 204 1.58 -9.81 10.35
C SER A 204 1.30 -8.38 9.90
N GLU A 205 0.04 -7.98 9.78
CA GLU A 205 -0.34 -6.60 9.47
C GLU A 205 0.09 -5.61 10.56
N LYS A 206 -0.07 -5.94 11.85
CA LYS A 206 0.36 -5.07 12.97
C LYS A 206 1.88 -4.94 13.09
N ARG A 207 2.67 -5.86 12.52
CA ARG A 207 4.13 -5.70 12.49
C ARG A 207 4.55 -4.53 11.61
N PHE A 208 3.81 -4.24 10.55
CA PHE A 208 4.10 -3.13 9.65
C PHE A 208 3.84 -1.76 10.27
N SER A 209 2.79 -1.61 11.10
CA SER A 209 2.50 -0.33 11.76
C SER A 209 3.57 0.13 12.76
N LYS A 210 4.48 -0.76 13.19
CA LYS A 210 5.53 -0.45 14.17
C LYS A 210 6.89 -0.09 13.55
N ASN A 211 7.08 -0.30 12.25
CA ASN A 211 8.32 0.00 11.53
C ASN A 211 8.22 1.34 10.82
#